data_AF-A0A8C2CPT6-F1
#
_entry.id   AF-A0A8C2CPT6-F1
#
_cell.length_a   1.000
_cell.length_b   1.000
_cell.length_c   1.000
_cell.angle_alpha   90.00
_cell.angle_beta   90.00
_cell.angle_gamma   90.00
#
_symmetry.space_group_name_H-M   'P 1'
#
loop_
_entity.id
_entity.type
_entity.pdbx_description
1 polymer ?
#
loop_
_entity_poly.entity_id
_entity_poly.type
_entity_poly.pdbx_seq_one_letter_code
_entity_poly.pdbx_strand_id
1 'polypeptide(L)'
;MNFHARRVTLPTITPLCLPKRVIKVYSEDNTSRAVEVPSDITARDICQLFILKNHCIDDHSWTLFEQIPHLSIERTIEDHESVMEVQAGWGMDSQCCLYFRKNYAKYEFFKKPLDFFPEHMVSVSSESNGIMNHSQLIQTFLSSSSCPEIHGFLHAKEHGRKSWKKFYFVLRRSGLYFSNKGTSKEPRHLQFIAEFSDSDVYTLLSGKKVYGAPTDYGFCVKVIQCRDFQSLSVFKSCFINDLTVILDYTQLQQSRSVLSVVL
;
A
#
# COMPACT_ATOMS: atom_id res chain seq x y z
N MET A 1 -16.71 2.06 64.84
CA MET A 1 -16.31 1.44 63.55
C MET A 1 -15.00 2.10 63.12
N ASN A 2 -13.87 1.41 63.28
CA ASN A 2 -12.56 1.93 62.91
C ASN A 2 -12.28 1.62 61.43
N PHE A 3 -12.38 2.62 60.56
CA PHE A 3 -11.89 2.52 59.18
C PHE A 3 -10.39 2.80 59.18
N HIS A 4 -9.58 1.76 59.30
CA HIS A 4 -8.18 1.84 58.88
C HIS A 4 -8.14 1.90 57.36
N ALA A 5 -7.94 3.09 56.82
CA ALA A 5 -7.64 3.29 55.40
C ALA A 5 -6.31 2.58 55.08
N ARG A 6 -6.40 1.40 54.46
CA ARG A 6 -5.24 0.76 53.84
C ARG A 6 -4.82 1.61 52.65
N ARG A 7 -3.66 2.26 52.76
CA ARG A 7 -2.98 2.88 51.61
C ARG A 7 -2.68 1.76 50.60
N VAL A 8 -3.42 1.73 49.50
CA VAL A 8 -3.07 0.92 48.33
C VAL A 8 -1.95 1.66 47.63
N THR A 9 -0.71 1.18 47.76
CA THR A 9 0.39 1.62 46.90
C THR A 9 0.15 1.05 45.51
N LEU A 10 -0.17 1.91 44.54
CA LEU A 10 -0.13 1.56 43.13
C LEU A 10 1.28 1.02 42.80
N PRO A 11 1.42 -0.09 42.07
CA PRO A 11 2.73 -0.56 41.66
C PRO A 11 3.43 0.53 40.86
N THR A 12 4.70 0.79 41.19
CA THR A 12 5.56 1.70 40.44
C THR A 12 5.54 1.28 38.98
N ILE A 13 4.99 2.12 38.10
CA ILE A 13 5.06 1.93 36.66
C ILE A 13 6.53 2.11 36.28
N THR A 14 7.29 1.02 36.24
CA THR A 14 8.61 1.02 35.59
C THR A 14 8.37 1.36 34.12
N PRO A 15 8.93 2.46 33.60
CA PRO A 15 8.81 2.75 32.18
C PRO A 15 9.43 1.57 31.43
N LEU A 16 8.65 0.92 30.57
CA LEU A 16 9.15 -0.08 29.65
C LEU A 16 10.18 0.61 28.76
N CYS A 17 11.47 0.40 29.04
CA CYS A 17 12.54 0.89 28.20
C CYS A 17 12.60 -0.01 26.97
N LEU A 18 11.91 0.39 25.90
CA LEU A 18 11.91 -0.35 24.66
C LEU A 18 13.32 -0.34 24.05
N PRO A 19 13.77 -1.47 23.47
CA PRO A 19 15.05 -1.53 22.80
C PRO A 19 15.06 -0.53 21.65
N LYS A 20 16.11 0.28 21.58
CA LYS A 20 16.28 1.25 20.51
C LYS A 20 17.00 0.65 19.31
N ARG A 21 16.68 1.14 18.13
CA ARG A 21 17.27 0.76 16.85
C ARG A 21 17.69 2.00 16.09
N VAL A 22 18.76 1.90 15.31
CA VAL A 22 19.18 2.96 14.40
C VAL A 22 18.65 2.63 13.02
N ILE A 23 17.85 3.55 12.47
CA ILE A 23 17.38 3.47 11.09
C ILE A 23 18.05 4.54 10.24
N LYS A 24 18.16 4.28 8.94
CA LYS A 24 18.67 5.24 7.95
C LYS A 24 17.53 5.63 7.02
N VAL A 25 17.24 6.92 6.95
CA VAL A 25 16.16 7.47 6.11
C VAL A 25 16.78 8.44 5.11
N TYR A 26 16.43 8.27 3.84
CA TYR A 26 16.87 9.09 2.72
C TYR A 26 15.86 10.19 2.42
N SER A 27 16.35 11.32 1.95
CA SER A 27 15.54 12.44 1.45
C SER A 27 15.47 12.39 -0.09
N GLU A 28 14.63 13.24 -0.68
CA GLU A 28 14.46 13.35 -2.14
C GLU A 28 15.77 13.76 -2.87
N ASP A 29 16.64 14.52 -2.21
CA ASP A 29 17.97 14.90 -2.71
C ASP A 29 19.04 13.80 -2.58
N ASN A 30 18.63 12.58 -2.18
CA ASN A 30 19.48 11.42 -1.91
C ASN A 30 20.47 11.62 -0.75
N THR A 31 20.32 12.66 0.06
CA THR A 31 20.98 12.73 1.37
C THR A 31 20.30 11.75 2.33
N SER A 32 20.97 11.41 3.43
CA SER A 32 20.41 10.48 4.41
C SER A 32 20.72 10.89 5.84
N ARG A 33 19.85 10.50 6.76
CA ARG A 33 20.03 10.69 8.20
C ARG A 33 19.85 9.36 8.92
N ALA A 34 20.79 9.07 9.81
CA ALA A 34 20.64 7.99 10.78
C ALA A 34 19.94 8.53 12.02
N VAL A 35 18.89 7.86 12.49
CA VAL A 35 18.15 8.25 13.69
C VAL A 35 17.95 7.04 14.59
N GLU A 36 18.14 7.24 15.89
CA GLU A 36 17.82 6.26 16.91
C GLU A 36 16.33 6.37 17.27
N VAL A 37 15.61 5.26 17.21
CA VAL A 37 14.16 5.18 17.40
C VAL A 37 13.79 3.95 18.25
N PRO A 38 12.69 3.98 19.01
CA PRO A 38 12.12 2.81 19.67
C PRO A 38 11.79 1.67 18.69
N SER A 39 11.70 0.43 19.18
CA SER A 39 11.38 -0.74 18.36
C SER A 39 9.91 -0.85 17.92
N ASP A 40 9.00 -0.12 18.55
CA ASP A 40 7.57 -0.08 18.22
C ASP A 40 7.20 1.11 17.32
N ILE A 41 8.20 1.79 16.76
CA ILE A 41 8.01 3.00 15.96
C ILE A 41 7.21 2.71 14.68
N THR A 42 6.17 3.52 14.45
CA THR A 42 5.36 3.45 13.23
C THR A 42 5.89 4.37 12.15
N ALA A 43 5.45 4.16 10.90
CA ALA A 43 5.77 5.08 9.80
C ALA A 43 5.29 6.51 10.08
N ARG A 44 4.11 6.66 10.72
CA ARG A 44 3.59 7.97 11.14
C ARG A 44 4.52 8.68 12.12
N ASP A 45 5.03 7.97 13.12
CA ASP A 45 5.93 8.56 14.11
C ASP A 45 7.24 9.04 13.47
N ILE A 46 7.78 8.28 12.52
CA ILE A 46 8.95 8.69 11.73
C ILE A 46 8.65 9.96 10.92
N CYS A 47 7.49 10.01 10.24
CA CYS A 47 7.10 11.20 9.50
C CYS A 47 7.02 12.42 10.42
N GLN A 48 6.35 12.32 11.57
CA GLN A 48 6.24 13.41 12.55
C GLN A 48 7.62 13.85 13.08
N LEU A 49 8.51 12.90 13.38
CA LEU A 49 9.88 13.18 13.81
C LEU A 49 10.64 14.01 12.77
N PHE A 50 10.55 13.66 11.48
CA PHE A 50 11.25 14.36 10.41
C PHE A 50 10.61 15.71 10.08
N ILE A 51 9.28 15.83 10.13
CA ILE A 51 8.58 17.12 10.02
C ILE A 51 9.10 18.10 11.07
N LEU A 52 9.16 17.68 12.34
CA LEU A 52 9.66 18.49 13.44
C LEU A 52 11.13 18.85 13.27
N LYS A 53 11.99 17.87 12.97
CA LYS A 53 13.45 18.08 12.80
C LYS A 53 13.80 18.95 11.59
N ASN A 54 12.99 18.93 10.54
CA ASN A 54 13.23 19.68 9.31
C ASN A 54 12.45 21.01 9.25
N HIS A 55 11.67 21.33 10.29
CA HIS A 55 10.79 22.51 10.33
C HIS A 55 9.82 22.56 9.13
N CYS A 56 9.30 21.41 8.72
CA CYS A 56 8.33 21.31 7.65
C CYS A 56 6.92 21.66 8.14
N ILE A 57 6.07 22.13 7.23
CA ILE A 57 4.63 22.21 7.47
C ILE A 57 4.05 20.80 7.43
N ASP A 58 3.26 20.44 8.44
CA ASP A 58 2.48 19.20 8.45
C ASP A 58 1.21 19.41 7.60
N ASP A 59 1.26 18.92 6.36
CA ASP A 59 0.16 18.94 5.40
C ASP A 59 -0.39 17.54 5.11
N HIS A 60 -0.04 16.55 5.94
CA HIS A 60 -0.38 15.13 5.81
C HIS A 60 0.09 14.45 4.51
N SER A 61 0.91 15.12 3.68
CA SER A 61 1.49 14.51 2.47
C SER A 61 2.84 13.82 2.73
N TRP A 62 3.49 14.14 3.85
CA TRP A 62 4.78 13.54 4.22
C TRP A 62 4.64 12.04 4.47
N THR A 63 5.41 11.27 3.72
CA THR A 63 5.25 9.82 3.64
C THR A 63 6.61 9.13 3.71
N LEU A 64 6.63 7.99 4.40
CA LEU A 64 7.75 7.07 4.40
C LEU A 64 7.54 6.03 3.30
N PHE A 65 8.58 5.78 2.51
CA PHE A 65 8.57 4.83 1.41
C PHE A 65 9.60 3.74 1.64
N GLU A 66 9.25 2.52 1.27
CA GLU A 66 10.22 1.45 1.04
C GLU A 66 10.59 1.47 -0.45
N GLN A 67 11.88 1.59 -0.75
CA GLN A 67 12.40 1.54 -2.10
C GLN A 67 13.35 0.35 -2.27
N ILE A 68 13.23 -0.34 -3.41
CA ILE A 68 14.11 -1.45 -3.81
C ILE A 68 14.87 -1.00 -5.07
N PRO A 69 16.07 -0.38 -4.93
CA PRO A 69 16.71 0.37 -6.00
C PRO A 69 17.09 -0.48 -7.22
N HIS A 70 17.62 -1.69 -6.99
CA HIS A 70 18.06 -2.58 -8.07
C HIS A 70 16.90 -3.07 -8.95
N LEU A 71 15.66 -3.02 -8.45
CA LEU A 71 14.45 -3.30 -9.21
C LEU A 71 13.78 -2.03 -9.74
N SER A 72 14.19 -0.85 -9.27
CA SER A 72 13.52 0.41 -9.60
C SER A 72 12.03 0.38 -9.25
N ILE A 73 11.71 -0.10 -8.05
CA ILE A 73 10.35 -0.16 -7.50
C ILE A 73 10.30 0.42 -6.09
N GLU A 74 9.13 0.89 -5.69
CA GLU A 74 8.88 1.45 -4.36
C GLU A 74 7.42 1.31 -3.92
N ARG A 75 7.18 1.34 -2.62
CA ARG A 75 5.82 1.39 -2.06
C ARG A 75 5.74 2.41 -0.94
N THR A 76 4.56 2.97 -0.74
CA THR A 76 4.22 3.69 0.49
C THR A 76 4.27 2.70 1.65
N ILE A 77 4.83 3.13 2.78
CA ILE A 77 4.64 2.48 4.06
C ILE A 77 3.48 3.21 4.73
N GLU A 78 2.40 2.48 4.99
CA GLU A 78 1.19 3.03 5.59
C GLU A 78 1.44 3.49 7.01
N ASP A 79 0.68 4.50 7.45
CA ASP A 79 0.93 5.23 8.71
C ASP A 79 1.05 4.31 9.94
N HIS A 80 0.31 3.19 9.93
CA HIS A 80 0.21 2.23 11.01
C HIS A 80 1.27 1.12 10.95
N GLU A 81 1.97 0.96 9.83
CA GLU A 81 2.95 -0.12 9.68
C GLU A 81 4.15 0.11 10.62
N SER A 82 4.58 -0.97 11.27
CA SER A 82 5.81 -0.99 12.08
C SER A 82 7.02 -0.94 11.16
N VAL A 83 7.86 0.09 11.33
CA VAL A 83 9.08 0.24 10.52
C VAL A 83 10.04 -0.93 10.77
N MET A 84 10.04 -1.48 11.98
CA MET A 84 10.88 -2.63 12.31
C MET A 84 10.41 -3.89 11.58
N GLU A 85 9.11 -4.11 11.44
CA GLU A 85 8.55 -5.26 10.72
C GLU A 85 8.83 -5.16 9.22
N VAL A 86 8.66 -3.96 8.64
CA VAL A 86 9.04 -3.68 7.25
C VAL A 86 10.51 -4.03 7.01
N GLN A 87 11.42 -3.52 7.86
CA GLN A 87 12.85 -3.82 7.73
C GLN A 87 13.20 -5.28 8.00
N ALA A 88 12.45 -5.98 8.88
CA ALA A 88 12.65 -7.41 9.10
C ALA A 88 12.24 -8.27 7.90
N GLY A 89 11.33 -7.76 7.06
CA GLY A 89 10.97 -8.34 5.77
C GLY A 89 12.05 -8.19 4.69
N TRP A 90 13.07 -7.36 4.92
CA TRP A 90 14.17 -7.20 3.99
C TRP A 90 15.04 -8.46 3.96
N GLY A 91 15.30 -8.98 2.75
CA GLY A 91 16.30 -10.05 2.57
C GLY A 91 17.68 -9.61 3.08
N MET A 92 18.52 -10.55 3.53
CA MET A 92 19.81 -10.23 4.16
C MET A 92 20.75 -9.43 3.25
N ASP A 93 20.64 -9.60 1.93
CA ASP A 93 21.40 -8.87 0.90
C ASP A 93 20.59 -7.75 0.22
N SER A 94 19.45 -7.35 0.80
CA SER A 94 18.61 -6.35 0.16
C SER A 94 19.28 -4.98 0.23
N GLN A 95 19.26 -4.26 -0.90
CA GLN A 95 19.60 -2.85 -0.96
C GLN A 95 18.38 -1.98 -0.67
N CYS A 96 17.41 -2.49 0.11
CA CYS A 96 16.20 -1.75 0.44
C CYS A 96 16.54 -0.49 1.24
N CYS A 97 15.82 0.59 0.96
CA CYS A 97 16.02 1.88 1.59
C CYS A 97 14.69 2.48 2.04
N LEU A 98 14.73 3.22 3.15
CA LEU A 98 13.63 4.08 3.58
C LEU A 98 13.80 5.48 2.98
N TYR A 99 12.74 6.03 2.39
CA TYR A 99 12.72 7.39 1.86
C TYR A 99 11.63 8.23 2.51
N PHE A 100 11.95 9.47 2.88
CA PHE A 100 11.02 10.46 3.41
C PHE A 100 10.82 11.58 2.38
N ARG A 101 9.60 11.69 1.85
CA ARG A 101 9.22 12.71 0.86
C ARG A 101 7.71 12.92 0.83
N LYS A 102 7.26 13.93 0.09
CA LYS A 102 5.83 14.19 -0.08
C LYS A 102 5.18 13.23 -1.07
N ASN A 103 3.99 12.74 -0.70
CA ASN A 103 3.06 12.02 -1.53
C ASN A 103 1.69 12.67 -1.43
N TYR A 104 1.38 13.58 -2.36
CA TYR A 104 0.09 14.25 -2.36
C TYR A 104 -1.07 13.32 -2.72
N ALA A 105 -0.80 12.18 -3.39
CA ALA A 105 -1.84 11.24 -3.82
C ALA A 105 -2.37 10.34 -2.69
N LYS A 106 -1.58 10.12 -1.62
CA LYS A 106 -1.87 9.14 -0.54
C LYS A 106 -3.31 9.17 -0.02
N TYR A 107 -3.89 10.37 0.10
CA TYR A 107 -5.23 10.57 0.65
C TYR A 107 -6.21 11.20 -0.34
N GLU A 108 -5.88 11.30 -1.63
CA GLU A 108 -6.75 11.95 -2.62
C GLU A 108 -8.07 11.20 -2.81
N PHE A 109 -8.08 9.86 -2.73
CA PHE A 109 -9.32 9.09 -2.76
C PHE A 109 -10.31 9.54 -1.67
N PHE A 110 -9.84 9.80 -0.44
CA PHE A 110 -10.73 10.23 0.65
C PHE A 110 -11.22 11.67 0.51
N LYS A 111 -10.49 12.51 -0.22
CA LYS A 111 -10.88 13.90 -0.49
C LYS A 111 -11.83 14.03 -1.68
N LYS A 112 -11.64 13.19 -2.71
CA LYS A 112 -12.35 13.26 -4.00
C LYS A 112 -12.64 11.85 -4.57
N PRO A 113 -13.42 11.01 -3.86
CA PRO A 113 -13.67 9.63 -4.25
C PRO A 113 -14.45 9.50 -5.57
N LEU A 114 -15.27 10.50 -5.92
CA LEU A 114 -16.05 10.53 -7.16
C LEU A 114 -15.20 10.83 -8.40
N ASP A 115 -14.11 11.57 -8.24
CA ASP A 115 -13.17 11.88 -9.34
C ASP A 115 -12.21 10.71 -9.60
N PHE A 116 -12.17 9.75 -8.69
CA PHE A 116 -11.14 8.74 -8.63
C PHE A 116 -11.43 7.54 -9.54
N PHE A 117 -12.70 7.16 -9.67
CA PHE A 117 -13.11 5.99 -10.43
C PHE A 117 -14.00 6.37 -11.61
N PRO A 118 -13.58 6.11 -12.87
CA PRO A 118 -14.51 6.18 -14.00
C PRO A 118 -15.70 5.25 -13.79
N GLU A 119 -16.91 5.69 -14.16
CA GLU A 119 -18.15 4.91 -13.94
C GLU A 119 -18.08 3.48 -14.51
N HIS A 120 -17.35 3.30 -15.62
CA HIS A 120 -17.22 1.99 -16.28
C HIS A 120 -16.21 1.05 -15.62
N MET A 121 -15.38 1.53 -14.69
CA MET A 121 -14.32 0.75 -14.05
C MET A 121 -14.79 0.07 -12.76
N VAL A 122 -15.81 0.61 -12.10
CA VAL A 122 -16.31 0.11 -10.82
C VAL A 122 -17.70 -0.49 -10.97
N SER A 123 -17.87 -1.71 -10.47
CA SER A 123 -19.18 -2.35 -10.35
C SER A 123 -19.50 -2.59 -8.88
N VAL A 124 -20.49 -1.86 -8.37
CA VAL A 124 -21.02 -2.02 -7.01
C VAL A 124 -22.24 -2.94 -7.08
N SER A 125 -22.30 -3.97 -6.23
CA SER A 125 -23.38 -4.96 -6.22
C SER A 125 -24.67 -4.50 -5.52
N SER A 126 -24.82 -3.21 -5.17
CA SER A 126 -25.95 -2.71 -4.38
C SER A 126 -27.15 -2.33 -5.26
N GLU A 127 -28.35 -2.71 -4.84
CA GLU A 127 -29.65 -2.40 -5.47
C GLU A 127 -30.05 -0.91 -5.44
N SER A 128 -29.12 -0.01 -5.13
CA SER A 128 -29.35 1.43 -5.08
C SER A 128 -29.22 2.02 -6.48
N ASN A 129 -30.35 2.17 -7.18
CA ASN A 129 -30.49 2.83 -8.50
C ASN A 129 -30.19 4.37 -8.47
N GLY A 130 -29.30 4.84 -7.60
CA GLY A 130 -28.98 6.26 -7.42
C GLY A 130 -27.49 6.55 -7.51
N ILE A 131 -27.16 7.77 -7.92
CA ILE A 131 -25.80 8.33 -7.86
C ILE A 131 -25.32 8.21 -6.40
N MET A 132 -24.28 7.40 -6.18
CA MET A 132 -23.68 7.26 -4.85
C MET A 132 -23.07 8.58 -4.41
N ASN A 133 -23.42 9.03 -3.21
CA ASN A 133 -22.76 10.21 -2.63
C ASN A 133 -21.36 9.84 -2.08
N HIS A 134 -20.58 10.88 -1.79
CA HIS A 134 -19.19 10.77 -1.31
C HIS A 134 -19.02 9.78 -0.14
N SER A 135 -19.85 9.89 0.90
CA SER A 135 -19.73 9.06 2.10
C SER A 135 -20.14 7.61 1.85
N GLN A 136 -21.18 7.39 1.05
CA GLN A 136 -21.61 6.04 0.65
C GLN A 136 -20.51 5.33 -0.14
N LEU A 137 -19.81 6.04 -1.03
CA LEU A 137 -18.75 5.45 -1.83
C LEU A 137 -17.59 4.99 -0.94
N ILE A 138 -17.13 5.88 -0.06
CA ILE A 138 -16.10 5.53 0.94
C ILE A 138 -16.55 4.34 1.79
N GLN A 139 -17.79 4.34 2.30
CA GLN A 139 -18.30 3.22 3.10
C GLN A 139 -18.31 1.90 2.33
N THR A 140 -18.68 1.90 1.05
CA THR A 140 -18.58 0.71 0.19
C THR A 140 -17.13 0.24 0.02
N PHE A 141 -16.18 1.18 -0.06
CA PHE A 141 -14.74 0.89 -0.11
C PHE A 141 -14.08 0.65 1.26
N LEU A 142 -14.80 0.73 2.37
CA LEU A 142 -14.30 0.38 3.71
C LEU A 142 -15.04 -0.83 4.32
N SER A 143 -16.25 -1.12 3.86
CA SER A 143 -17.07 -2.22 4.35
C SER A 143 -16.40 -3.58 4.16
N SER A 144 -16.47 -4.43 5.19
CA SER A 144 -16.02 -5.82 5.15
C SER A 144 -17.01 -6.73 4.42
N SER A 145 -18.27 -6.30 4.27
CA SER A 145 -19.34 -7.09 3.64
C SER A 145 -19.50 -6.78 2.16
N SER A 146 -19.26 -5.53 1.73
CA SER A 146 -19.25 -5.11 0.32
C SER A 146 -17.84 -4.73 -0.13
N CYS A 147 -17.39 -5.28 -1.26
CA CYS A 147 -16.12 -4.91 -1.88
C CYS A 147 -16.40 -4.70 -3.36
N PRO A 148 -16.35 -3.46 -3.86
CA PRO A 148 -16.70 -3.19 -5.24
C PRO A 148 -15.71 -3.91 -6.16
N GLU A 149 -16.22 -4.44 -7.27
CA GLU A 149 -15.37 -5.06 -8.29
C GLU A 149 -14.77 -3.96 -9.16
N ILE A 150 -13.44 -3.93 -9.27
CA ILE A 150 -12.75 -3.04 -10.21
C ILE A 150 -12.34 -3.87 -11.41
N HIS A 151 -12.56 -3.35 -12.61
CA HIS A 151 -12.21 -4.07 -13.84
C HIS A 151 -11.79 -3.11 -14.93
N GLY A 152 -10.94 -3.60 -15.83
CA GLY A 152 -10.36 -2.76 -16.87
C GLY A 152 -9.26 -3.48 -17.63
N PHE A 153 -8.77 -2.85 -18.68
CA PHE A 153 -7.68 -3.43 -19.47
C PHE A 153 -6.31 -3.00 -18.93
N LEU A 154 -5.47 -3.97 -18.61
CA LEU A 154 -4.08 -3.75 -18.21
C LEU A 154 -3.14 -4.48 -19.18
N HIS A 155 -1.90 -4.01 -19.28
CA HIS A 155 -0.82 -4.73 -19.94
C HIS A 155 -0.02 -5.51 -18.89
N ALA A 156 0.12 -6.81 -19.08
CA ALA A 156 0.93 -7.65 -18.20
C ALA A 156 2.08 -8.30 -18.97
N LYS A 157 3.16 -8.56 -18.24
CA LYS A 157 4.30 -9.33 -18.73
C LYS A 157 4.40 -10.57 -17.87
N GLU A 158 4.02 -11.70 -18.43
CA GLU A 158 4.20 -13.00 -17.76
C GLU A 158 5.68 -13.27 -17.49
N HIS A 159 5.95 -13.98 -16.39
CA HIS A 159 7.30 -14.40 -16.03
C HIS A 159 7.97 -15.16 -17.19
N GLY A 160 9.21 -14.81 -17.51
CA GLY A 160 9.98 -15.42 -18.61
C GLY A 160 9.61 -14.96 -20.03
N ARG A 161 8.55 -14.15 -20.21
CA ARG A 161 8.18 -13.63 -21.54
C ARG A 161 8.78 -12.25 -21.80
N LYS A 162 9.18 -11.99 -23.04
CA LYS A 162 9.78 -10.70 -23.46
C LYS A 162 8.73 -9.64 -23.86
N SER A 163 7.51 -10.05 -24.20
CA SER A 163 6.46 -9.17 -24.72
C SER A 163 5.38 -8.83 -23.69
N TRP A 164 4.84 -7.62 -23.80
CA TRP A 164 3.66 -7.16 -23.07
C TRP A 164 2.39 -7.61 -23.80
N LYS A 165 1.40 -8.06 -23.03
CA LYS A 165 0.09 -8.45 -23.57
C LYS A 165 -1.02 -7.69 -22.83
N LYS A 166 -2.02 -7.23 -23.58
CA LYS A 166 -3.21 -6.58 -23.03
C LYS A 166 -4.20 -7.66 -22.59
N PHE A 167 -4.62 -7.62 -21.33
CA PHE A 167 -5.67 -8.49 -20.79
C PHE A 167 -6.74 -7.65 -20.09
N TYR A 168 -7.93 -8.22 -19.97
CA TYR A 168 -8.98 -7.65 -19.14
C TYR A 168 -8.84 -8.20 -17.72
N PHE A 169 -8.61 -7.31 -16.77
CA PHE A 169 -8.41 -7.62 -15.36
C PHE A 169 -9.67 -7.39 -14.56
N VAL A 170 -9.82 -8.18 -13.50
CA VAL A 170 -10.90 -8.10 -12.55
C VAL A 170 -10.29 -8.22 -11.16
N LEU A 171 -10.51 -7.20 -10.34
CA LEU A 171 -10.06 -7.10 -8.96
C LEU A 171 -11.27 -7.31 -8.06
N ARG A 172 -11.18 -8.35 -7.23
CA ARG A 172 -12.19 -8.75 -6.25
C ARG A 172 -11.56 -8.78 -4.87
N ARG A 173 -12.40 -8.96 -3.85
CA ARG A 173 -11.94 -9.19 -2.46
C ARG A 173 -10.92 -10.34 -2.38
N SER A 174 -11.16 -11.43 -3.11
CA SER A 174 -10.31 -12.62 -3.11
C SER A 174 -9.01 -12.48 -3.90
N GLY A 175 -8.77 -11.33 -4.53
CA GLY A 175 -7.53 -11.06 -5.27
C GLY A 175 -7.75 -10.54 -6.69
N LEU A 176 -6.66 -10.55 -7.43
CA LEU A 176 -6.57 -10.07 -8.81
C LEU A 176 -6.66 -11.23 -9.79
N TYR A 177 -7.46 -11.05 -10.84
CA TYR A 177 -7.70 -12.02 -11.90
C TYR A 177 -7.54 -11.37 -13.28
N PHE A 178 -7.20 -12.17 -14.29
CA PHE A 178 -7.36 -11.78 -15.69
C PHE A 178 -8.31 -12.73 -16.43
N SER A 179 -9.00 -12.23 -17.45
CA SER A 179 -9.87 -13.03 -18.31
C SER A 179 -9.07 -13.62 -19.49
N ASN A 180 -9.22 -14.94 -19.70
CA ASN A 180 -8.70 -15.62 -20.89
C ASN A 180 -9.67 -15.55 -22.09
N LYS A 181 -10.85 -14.93 -21.92
CA LYS A 181 -11.89 -14.81 -22.95
C LYS A 181 -12.46 -13.39 -23.01
N GLY A 182 -11.74 -12.51 -23.71
CA GLY A 182 -12.16 -11.13 -23.92
C GLY A 182 -12.37 -10.40 -22.59
N THR A 183 -13.58 -9.87 -22.38
CA THR A 183 -13.99 -9.20 -21.13
C THR A 183 -14.86 -10.09 -20.23
N SER A 184 -14.92 -11.40 -20.49
CA SER A 184 -15.79 -12.30 -19.71
C SER A 184 -15.34 -12.39 -18.26
N LYS A 185 -16.30 -12.23 -17.34
CA LYS A 185 -16.13 -12.33 -15.89
C LYS A 185 -16.65 -13.65 -15.30
N GLU A 186 -17.00 -14.61 -16.16
CA GLU A 186 -17.41 -15.94 -15.70
C GLU A 186 -16.25 -16.63 -14.99
N PRO A 187 -16.48 -17.33 -13.86
CA PRO A 187 -15.42 -17.99 -13.10
C PRO A 187 -14.50 -18.88 -13.94
N ARG A 188 -15.05 -19.60 -14.93
CA ARG A 188 -14.29 -20.49 -15.81
C ARG A 188 -13.29 -19.77 -16.73
N HIS A 189 -13.49 -18.48 -17.00
CA HIS A 189 -12.62 -17.67 -17.85
C HIS A 189 -11.60 -16.86 -17.04
N LEU A 190 -11.78 -16.76 -15.72
CA LEU A 190 -10.89 -16.00 -14.85
C LEU A 190 -9.69 -16.84 -14.43
N GLN A 191 -8.50 -16.27 -14.55
CA GLN A 191 -7.24 -16.84 -14.11
C GLN A 191 -6.75 -16.03 -12.91
N PHE A 192 -6.51 -16.72 -11.80
CA PHE A 192 -5.99 -16.09 -10.58
C PHE A 192 -4.54 -15.66 -10.78
N ILE A 193 -4.19 -14.53 -10.16
CA ILE A 193 -2.88 -13.90 -10.30
C ILE A 193 -2.20 -13.72 -8.95
N ALA A 194 -2.88 -13.04 -8.04
CA ALA A 194 -2.32 -12.66 -6.75
C ALA A 194 -3.42 -12.36 -5.74
N GLU A 195 -3.11 -12.63 -4.48
CA GLU A 195 -3.84 -12.20 -3.30
C GLU A 195 -3.03 -11.12 -2.57
N PHE A 196 -3.70 -10.15 -1.95
CA PHE A 196 -3.07 -8.98 -1.33
C PHE A 196 -2.89 -9.08 0.18
N SER A 197 -3.43 -10.12 0.82
CA SER A 197 -3.26 -10.39 2.25
C SER A 197 -1.79 -10.66 2.61
N ASP A 198 -1.10 -11.42 1.74
CA ASP A 198 0.30 -11.82 1.91
C ASP A 198 1.25 -11.20 0.88
N SER A 199 0.82 -10.13 0.21
CA SER A 199 1.62 -9.46 -0.82
C SER A 199 1.65 -7.96 -0.64
N ASP A 200 2.78 -7.36 -0.96
CA ASP A 200 2.98 -5.93 -1.08
C ASP A 200 2.81 -5.48 -2.54
N VAL A 201 2.33 -4.25 -2.74
CA VAL A 201 2.24 -3.65 -4.06
C VAL A 201 3.19 -2.47 -4.19
N TYR A 202 4.03 -2.53 -5.22
CA TYR A 202 5.04 -1.52 -5.50
C TYR A 202 4.74 -0.81 -6.82
N THR A 203 4.98 0.49 -6.86
CA THR A 203 5.02 1.32 -8.07
C THR A 203 6.37 1.17 -8.76
N LEU A 204 6.38 1.19 -10.10
CA LEU A 204 7.60 1.20 -10.90
C LEU A 204 8.15 2.64 -11.02
N LEU A 205 9.42 2.83 -10.67
CA LEU A 205 10.13 4.12 -10.82
C LEU A 205 10.68 4.35 -12.23
N SER A 206 10.99 3.29 -12.97
CA SER A 206 11.53 3.38 -14.34
C SER A 206 11.01 2.24 -15.23
N GLY A 207 9.69 2.17 -15.35
CA GLY A 207 8.97 1.10 -16.03
C GLY A 207 9.46 0.83 -17.46
N LYS A 208 9.62 1.87 -18.30
CA LYS A 208 10.10 1.71 -19.69
C LYS A 208 11.53 1.23 -19.74
N LYS A 209 12.41 1.92 -19.01
CA LYS A 209 13.87 1.70 -19.03
C LYS A 209 14.24 0.30 -18.51
N VAL A 210 13.67 -0.11 -17.38
CA VAL A 210 14.05 -1.36 -16.70
C VAL A 210 13.28 -2.56 -17.25
N TYR A 211 11.99 -2.39 -17.55
CA TYR A 211 11.10 -3.52 -17.87
C TYR A 211 10.60 -3.54 -19.31
N GLY A 212 11.02 -2.59 -20.15
CA GLY A 212 10.56 -2.46 -21.54
C GLY A 212 9.07 -2.16 -21.63
N ALA A 213 8.51 -1.41 -20.67
CA ALA A 213 7.09 -1.06 -20.64
C ALA A 213 6.60 -0.34 -21.90
N PRO A 214 5.28 -0.39 -22.16
CA PRO A 214 4.61 0.63 -22.97
C PRO A 214 4.64 2.04 -22.31
N THR A 215 4.56 2.11 -20.97
CA THR A 215 4.42 3.33 -20.16
C THR A 215 5.27 3.26 -18.89
N ASP A 216 5.69 4.40 -18.32
CA ASP A 216 6.39 4.38 -17.03
C ASP A 216 5.45 4.14 -15.85
N TYR A 217 4.17 4.40 -16.04
CA TYR A 217 3.12 4.09 -15.08
C TYR A 217 2.90 2.57 -15.04
N GLY A 218 3.26 1.94 -13.93
CA GLY A 218 3.08 0.51 -13.70
C GLY A 218 3.28 0.14 -12.25
N PHE A 219 2.93 -1.10 -11.91
CA PHE A 219 3.10 -1.65 -10.56
C PHE A 219 3.58 -3.10 -10.60
N CYS A 220 3.97 -3.64 -9.46
CA CYS A 220 4.17 -5.07 -9.31
C CYS A 220 3.63 -5.53 -7.97
N VAL A 221 3.31 -6.82 -7.89
CA VAL A 221 2.89 -7.48 -6.66
C VAL A 221 4.03 -8.42 -6.25
N LYS A 222 4.51 -8.25 -5.01
CA LYS A 222 5.59 -9.03 -4.41
C LYS A 222 5.02 -9.75 -3.18
N VAL A 223 5.11 -11.08 -3.17
CA VAL A 223 4.69 -11.88 -2.02
C VAL A 223 5.67 -11.66 -0.85
N ILE A 224 5.13 -11.35 0.34
CA ILE A 224 5.91 -10.98 1.54
C ILE A 224 6.82 -12.13 1.98
N GLN A 225 6.33 -13.36 1.95
CA GLN A 225 7.07 -14.55 2.40
C GLN A 225 8.17 -14.99 1.42
N CYS A 226 8.13 -14.54 0.16
CA CYS A 226 9.15 -14.88 -0.82
C CYS A 226 10.29 -13.86 -0.74
N ARG A 227 11.38 -14.25 -0.07
CA ARG A 227 12.62 -13.45 0.01
C ARG A 227 13.37 -13.42 -1.32
N ASP A 228 13.05 -14.32 -2.24
CA ASP A 228 13.63 -14.37 -3.57
C ASP A 228 12.91 -13.40 -4.51
N PHE A 229 13.65 -12.43 -5.02
CA PHE A 229 13.18 -11.45 -6.01
C PHE A 229 12.83 -12.06 -7.39
N GLN A 230 12.95 -13.38 -7.55
CA GLN A 230 12.67 -14.10 -8.80
C GLN A 230 11.17 -14.35 -9.04
N SER A 231 10.30 -14.23 -8.03
CA SER A 231 8.85 -14.45 -8.16
C SER A 231 8.02 -13.15 -8.21
N LEU A 232 8.55 -12.11 -8.84
CA LEU A 232 7.83 -10.83 -9.00
C LEU A 232 6.81 -10.94 -10.14
N SER A 233 5.54 -10.71 -9.81
CA SER A 233 4.50 -10.55 -10.83
C SER A 233 4.36 -9.07 -11.18
N VAL A 234 4.74 -8.70 -12.40
CA VAL A 234 4.79 -7.29 -12.86
C VAL A 234 3.58 -6.96 -13.73
N PHE A 235 2.84 -5.92 -13.35
CA PHE A 235 1.61 -5.47 -14.00
C PHE A 235 1.74 -4.01 -14.45
N LYS A 236 1.08 -3.64 -15.54
CA LYS A 236 1.06 -2.25 -15.99
C LYS A 236 -0.35 -1.86 -16.40
N SER A 237 -0.80 -0.68 -15.99
CA SER A 237 -1.89 -0.05 -16.72
C SER A 237 -1.33 0.88 -17.78
N CYS A 238 -2.09 1.06 -18.86
CA CYS A 238 -1.82 2.09 -19.84
C CYS A 238 -2.37 3.46 -19.45
N PHE A 239 -3.13 3.57 -18.36
CA PHE A 239 -3.73 4.84 -17.94
C PHE A 239 -3.27 5.21 -16.53
N ILE A 240 -2.92 6.49 -16.37
CA ILE A 240 -2.51 7.11 -15.10
C ILE A 240 -3.62 6.92 -14.05
N ASN A 241 -4.89 7.09 -14.46
CA ASN A 241 -6.04 7.00 -13.56
C ASN A 241 -6.30 5.56 -13.09
N ASP A 242 -6.08 4.56 -13.94
CA ASP A 242 -6.29 3.14 -13.62
C ASP A 242 -5.26 2.58 -12.61
N LEU A 243 -4.06 3.18 -12.56
CA LEU A 243 -2.97 2.75 -11.67
C LEU A 243 -3.11 3.31 -10.27
N THR A 244 -3.39 4.60 -10.15
CA THR A 244 -3.72 5.21 -8.86
C THR A 244 -4.94 4.51 -8.27
N VAL A 245 -5.92 4.13 -9.11
CA VAL A 245 -7.08 3.34 -8.70
C VAL A 245 -6.71 1.98 -8.12
N ILE A 246 -5.94 1.16 -8.84
CA ILE A 246 -5.60 -0.19 -8.35
C ILE A 246 -4.64 -0.11 -7.17
N LEU A 247 -3.67 0.80 -7.20
CA LEU A 247 -2.72 1.00 -6.10
C LEU A 247 -3.45 1.50 -4.85
N ASP A 248 -4.23 2.57 -4.94
CA ASP A 248 -4.96 3.09 -3.79
C ASP A 248 -6.05 2.12 -3.34
N TYR A 249 -6.70 1.39 -4.25
CA TYR A 249 -7.61 0.32 -3.84
C TYR A 249 -6.89 -0.82 -3.12
N THR A 250 -5.73 -1.25 -3.61
CA THR A 250 -4.99 -2.32 -2.95
C THR A 250 -4.40 -1.85 -1.62
N GLN A 251 -3.92 -0.61 -1.54
CA GLN A 251 -3.51 0.01 -0.28
C GLN A 251 -4.70 0.18 0.68
N LEU A 252 -5.90 0.49 0.17
CA LEU A 252 -7.15 0.47 0.92
C LEU A 252 -7.48 -0.95 1.41
N GLN A 253 -7.27 -1.99 0.58
CA GLN A 253 -7.48 -3.38 1.02
C GLN A 253 -6.45 -3.85 2.05
N GLN A 254 -5.18 -3.43 1.92
CA GLN A 254 -4.11 -3.75 2.88
C GLN A 254 -4.31 -3.02 4.20
N SER A 255 -4.68 -1.73 4.17
CA SER A 255 -5.00 -0.94 5.37
C SER A 255 -6.28 -1.40 6.09
N ARG A 256 -7.20 -2.11 5.42
CA ARG A 256 -8.38 -2.75 6.07
C ARG A 256 -8.00 -3.84 7.08
N SER A 257 -6.85 -4.51 6.92
CA SER A 257 -6.34 -5.46 7.93
C SER A 257 -6.08 -4.77 9.28
N VAL A 258 -5.86 -3.45 9.26
CA VAL A 258 -5.52 -2.66 10.46
C VAL A 258 -6.63 -1.71 10.90
N LEU A 259 -7.51 -1.26 9.98
CA LEU A 259 -8.71 -0.48 10.33
C LEU A 259 -9.76 -1.26 11.14
N SER A 260 -9.70 -2.59 11.21
CA SER A 260 -10.53 -3.37 12.15
C SER A 260 -10.12 -3.20 13.63
N VAL A 261 -9.02 -2.48 13.91
CA VAL A 261 -8.45 -2.29 15.26
C VAL A 261 -8.57 -0.84 15.74
N VAL A 262 -9.00 0.12 14.90
CA VAL A 262 -8.94 1.57 15.23
C VAL A 262 -10.27 2.31 14.97
N LEU A 263 -11.39 1.60 14.81
CA LEU A 263 -12.74 2.17 14.93
C LEU A 263 -13.55 1.42 15.98
#